data_AF-A0A662VF97-F1
#
_entry.id   AF-A0A662VF97-F1
#
_cell.length_a   1.000
_cell.length_b   1.000
_cell.length_c   1.000
_cell.angle_alpha   90.00
_cell.angle_beta   90.00
_cell.angle_gamma   90.00
#
_symmetry.space_group_name_H-M   'P 1'
#
loop_
_entity.id
_entity.type
_entity.pdbx_description
1 polymer ?
#
loop_
_entity_poly.entity_id
_entity_poly.type
_entity_poly.pdbx_seq_one_letter_code
_entity_poly.pdbx_strand_id
1 'polypeptide(L)' 'MLTGKRLSSASSPVDEAGRVYHLMVKPGDVSRYVLLPGDPGRVLRIASFWDESWKIAEHREYLTYSGRYKGVFISAT' A
#
# COMPACT_ATOMS: atom_id res chain seq x y z
N MET A 1 30.63 1.15 -18.26
CA MET A 1 29.61 2.22 -18.19
C MET A 1 28.49 1.74 -17.29
N LEU A 2 28.43 2.22 -16.05
CA LEU A 2 27.30 1.93 -15.16
C LEU A 2 26.15 2.83 -15.61
N THR A 3 25.12 2.22 -16.20
CA THR A 3 23.90 2.91 -16.62
C THR A 3 23.31 3.59 -15.39
N GLY A 4 23.39 4.92 -15.34
CA GLY A 4 22.90 5.71 -14.21
C GLY A 4 21.45 5.35 -13.95
N LYS A 5 21.19 4.78 -12.77
CA LYS A 5 19.86 4.42 -12.29
C LYS A 5 19.00 5.68 -12.36
N ARG A 6 17.98 5.69 -13.24
CA ARG A 6 17.04 6.81 -13.35
C ARG A 6 16.12 6.79 -12.14
N LEU A 7 16.62 7.27 -11.00
CA LEU A 7 15.80 7.60 -9.85
C LEU A 7 14.79 8.66 -10.32
N SER A 8 13.52 8.49 -9.97
CA SER A 8 12.51 9.50 -10.29
C SER A 8 12.82 10.82 -9.59
N SER A 9 12.07 11.87 -9.96
CA SER A 9 12.19 13.19 -9.31
C SER A 9 12.28 13.07 -7.79
N ALA A 10 13.15 13.85 -7.15
CA ALA A 10 13.25 13.91 -5.69
C ALA A 10 11.92 14.31 -5.02
N SER A 11 11.03 15.00 -5.75
CA SER A 11 9.68 15.36 -5.30
C SER A 11 8.69 14.17 -5.31
N SER A 12 9.01 13.07 -5.98
CA SER A 12 8.13 11.90 -6.13
C SER A 12 8.96 10.62 -6.32
N PRO A 13 9.70 10.20 -5.29
CA PRO A 13 10.58 9.03 -5.37
C PRO A 13 9.76 7.75 -5.52
N VAL A 14 10.06 6.98 -6.57
CA VAL A 14 9.61 5.61 -6.77
C VAL A 14 10.79 4.68 -6.94
N ASP A 15 10.65 3.45 -6.48
CA ASP A 15 11.64 2.41 -6.69
C ASP A 15 11.59 1.81 -8.12
N GLU A 16 12.44 0.84 -8.40
CA GLU A 16 12.48 0.15 -9.71
C GLU A 16 11.16 -0.55 -10.06
N ALA A 17 10.36 -0.92 -9.06
CA ALA A 17 9.06 -1.55 -9.24
C ALA A 17 7.91 -0.53 -9.34
N GLY A 18 8.22 0.78 -9.30
CA GLY A 18 7.23 1.85 -9.35
C GLY A 18 6.51 2.11 -8.02
N ARG A 19 7.01 1.58 -6.90
CA ARG A 19 6.42 1.76 -5.57
C ARG A 19 6.87 3.06 -4.95
N VAL A 20 5.96 3.77 -4.29
CA VAL A 20 6.30 4.99 -3.54
C VAL A 20 7.09 4.64 -2.28
N TYR A 21 8.09 5.46 -1.96
CA TYR A 21 9.09 5.13 -0.94
C TYR A 21 8.53 4.82 0.46
N HIS A 22 7.55 5.58 0.94
CA HIS A 22 7.08 5.42 2.33
C HIS A 22 6.13 4.24 2.51
N LEU A 23 5.18 4.07 1.59
CA LEU A 23 4.13 3.05 1.69
C LEU A 23 4.55 1.71 1.07
N MET A 24 5.56 1.71 0.18
CA MET A 24 5.97 0.55 -0.60
C MET A 24 4.82 -0.08 -1.42
N VAL A 25 3.95 0.77 -1.96
CA VAL A 25 2.82 0.39 -2.84
C VAL A 25 2.90 1.08 -4.20
N LYS A 26 2.27 0.48 -5.22
CA LYS A 26 2.15 1.03 -6.59
C LYS A 26 0.69 0.98 -7.08
N PRO A 27 0.35 1.64 -8.21
CA PRO A 27 -0.98 1.50 -8.83
C PRO A 27 -1.33 0.03 -9.05
N GLY A 28 -2.54 -0.36 -8.62
CA GLY A 28 -3.03 -1.74 -8.65
C GLY A 28 -2.90 -2.49 -7.32
N ASP A 29 -2.00 -2.08 -6.41
CA ASP A 29 -1.88 -2.69 -5.09
C ASP A 29 -3.01 -2.27 -4.14
N VAL A 30 -3.48 -1.02 -4.30
CA VAL A 30 -4.51 -0.39 -3.47
C VAL A 30 -5.76 -0.07 -4.28
N SER A 31 -6.90 -0.11 -3.60
CA SER A 31 -8.20 0.15 -4.20
C SER A 31 -8.52 1.64 -4.33
N ARG A 32 -9.63 1.94 -5.01
CA ARG A 32 -10.20 3.29 -5.06
C ARG A 32 -10.61 3.82 -3.68
N TYR A 33 -10.98 2.93 -2.74
CA TYR A 33 -11.48 3.28 -1.42
C TYR A 33 -10.48 2.83 -0.34
N VAL A 34 -9.82 3.80 0.28
CA VAL A 34 -8.79 3.53 1.29
C VAL A 34 -9.22 4.07 2.65
N LEU A 35 -9.23 3.21 3.65
CA LEU A 35 -9.43 3.59 5.05
C LEU A 35 -8.08 3.94 5.68
N LEU A 36 -7.99 5.08 6.38
CA LEU A 36 -6.75 5.62 6.94
C LEU A 36 -6.82 5.72 8.47
N PRO A 37 -6.76 4.61 9.22
CA PRO A 37 -6.61 4.67 10.67
C PRO A 37 -5.29 5.33 11.07
N GLY A 38 -5.28 6.04 12.21
CA GLY A 38 -4.03 6.60 12.73
C GLY A 38 -3.06 5.58 13.33
N ASP A 39 -3.59 4.46 13.87
CA ASP A 39 -2.79 3.38 14.47
C ASP A 39 -2.68 2.21 13.49
N PRO A 40 -1.47 1.79 13.07
CA PRO A 40 -1.26 0.67 12.14
C PRO A 40 -1.88 -0.64 12.62
N GLY A 41 -1.95 -0.87 13.93
CA GLY A 41 -2.59 -2.05 14.51
C GLY A 41 -4.09 -2.15 14.19
N ARG A 42 -4.75 -1.01 13.88
CA ARG A 42 -6.16 -1.00 13.46
C ARG A 42 -6.36 -1.53 12.04
N VAL A 43 -5.32 -1.57 11.20
CA VAL A 43 -5.42 -2.09 9.82
C VAL A 43 -5.80 -3.57 9.85
N LEU A 44 -5.14 -4.39 10.68
CA LEU A 44 -5.48 -5.81 10.81
C LEU A 44 -6.88 -6.03 11.38
N ARG A 45 -7.28 -5.21 12.37
CA ARG A 45 -8.65 -5.24 12.92
C ARG A 45 -9.70 -4.88 11.86
N ILE A 46 -9.42 -3.91 10.99
CA ILE A 46 -10.34 -3.55 9.91
C ILE A 46 -10.41 -4.68 8.88
N ALA A 47 -9.25 -5.20 8.46
CA ALA A 47 -9.14 -6.27 7.48
C ALA A 47 -9.81 -7.58 7.92
N SER A 48 -9.89 -7.86 9.24
CA SER A 48 -10.58 -9.05 9.74
C SER A 48 -12.10 -9.06 9.52
N PHE A 49 -12.70 -7.92 9.11
CA PHE A 49 -14.12 -7.85 8.74
C PHE A 49 -14.37 -8.04 7.24
N TRP A 50 -13.33 -8.23 6.43
CA TRP A 50 -13.45 -8.39 4.99
C TRP A 50 -13.70 -9.85 4.61
N ASP A 51 -14.34 -10.06 3.46
CA ASP A 51 -14.59 -11.40 2.90
C ASP A 51 -13.26 -12.09 2.53
N GLU A 52 -12.33 -11.30 1.98
CA GLU A 52 -10.97 -11.70 1.64
C GLU A 52 -10.03 -10.58 2.05
N SER A 53 -8.84 -10.91 2.55
CA SER A 53 -7.79 -9.92 2.82
C SER A 53 -6.40 -10.48 2.57
N TRP A 54 -5.50 -9.62 2.11
CA TRP A 54 -4.09 -9.94 1.93
C TRP A 54 -3.22 -8.73 2.22
N LYS A 55 -2.03 -9.00 2.74
CA LYS A 55 -1.02 -7.99 3.03
C LYS A 55 -0.41 -7.51 1.71
N ILE A 56 -0.31 -6.20 1.55
CA ILE A 56 0.39 -5.58 0.42
C ILE A 56 1.82 -5.23 0.84
N ALA A 57 1.95 -4.47 1.93
CA ALA A 57 3.24 -3.96 2.39
C ALA A 57 3.20 -3.69 3.89
N GLU A 58 4.38 -3.73 4.50
CA GLU A 58 4.64 -3.18 5.84
C GLU A 58 6.00 -2.50 5.79
N HIS A 59 6.01 -1.20 6.06
CA HIS A 59 7.22 -0.41 6.02
C HIS A 59 7.07 0.81 6.94
N ARG A 60 7.98 0.92 7.91
CA ARG A 60 7.92 1.94 8.98
C ARG A 60 6.58 1.86 9.72
N GLU A 61 5.93 3.00 9.94
CA GLU A 61 4.64 3.12 10.59
C GLU A 61 3.45 2.86 9.64
N TYR A 62 3.67 2.25 8.48
CA TYR A 62 2.60 1.93 7.53
C TYR A 62 2.45 0.43 7.37
N LEU A 63 1.20 -0.03 7.53
CA LEU A 63 0.78 -1.39 7.25
C LEU A 63 -0.36 -1.32 6.24
N THR A 64 -0.18 -1.85 5.03
CA THR A 64 -1.22 -1.80 4.00
C THR A 64 -1.80 -3.19 3.76
N TYR A 65 -3.12 -3.31 3.87
CA TYR A 65 -3.88 -4.47 3.47
C TYR A 65 -4.89 -4.09 2.39
N SER A 66 -5.11 -5.03 1.47
CA SER A 66 -6.17 -4.95 0.46
C SER A 66 -7.04 -6.20 0.57
N GLY A 67 -8.27 -6.11 0.07
CA GLY A 67 -9.25 -7.17 0.22
C GLY A 67 -10.55 -6.94 -0.52
N ARG A 68 -11.53 -7.79 -0.23
CA ARG A 68 -12.91 -7.64 -0.72
C ARG A 68 -13.87 -7.52 0.45
N TYR A 69 -14.74 -6.51 0.42
CA TYR A 69 -15.84 -6.37 1.38
C TYR A 69 -17.16 -6.17 0.63
N LYS A 70 -18.10 -7.10 0.81
CA LYS A 70 -19.38 -7.13 0.10
C LYS A 70 -19.21 -7.02 -1.42
N GLY A 71 -18.21 -7.74 -1.94
CA GLY A 71 -17.87 -7.73 -3.37
C GLY A 71 -17.10 -6.50 -3.85
N VAL A 72 -16.82 -5.51 -3.01
CA VAL A 72 -16.09 -4.28 -3.37
C VAL A 72 -14.61 -4.43 -3.02
N PHE A 73 -13.72 -4.08 -3.95
CA PHE A 73 -12.29 -3.99 -3.68
C PHE A 73 -12.01 -2.81 -2.73
N ILE A 74 -11.37 -3.10 -1.59
CA ILE A 74 -11.14 -2.13 -0.50
C ILE A 74 -9.69 -2.24 0.00
N SER A 75 -9.15 -1.14 0.54
CA SER A 75 -7.84 -1.13 1.19
C SER A 75 -7.87 -0.36 2.51
N ALA A 76 -6.90 -0.64 3.38
CA ALA A 76 -6.66 0.10 4.61
C ALA A 76 -5.15 0.26 4.79
N THR A 77 -4.70 1.45 5.20
CA THR A 77 -3.30 1.74 5.47
C THR A 77 -3.08 2.69 6.62
#